data_AF-A0A5C5RXK4-F1
#
_entry.id   AF-A0A5C5RXK4-F1
#
_cell.length_a   1.000
_cell.length_b   1.000
_cell.length_c   1.000
_cell.angle_alpha   90.00
_cell.angle_beta   90.00
_cell.angle_gamma   90.00
#
_symmetry.space_group_name_H-M   'P 1'
#
loop_
_entity.id
_entity.type
_entity.pdbx_description
1 polymer ?
#
loop_
_entity_poly.entity_id
_entity_poly.type
_entity_poly.pdbx_seq_one_letter_code
_entity_poly.pdbx_strand_id
1 'polypeptide(L)' 'MIGLGTHVVIDVGAGRRVGCRVAAIRHAPFSYVELEPLDGGARRTMPLRVVEALLLAQGPSTPRSA' A
#
# COMPACT_ATOMS: atom_id res chain seq x y z
N MET A 1 2.06 -1.24 11.97
CA MET A 1 0.71 -0.65 11.98
C MET A 1 0.55 0.13 10.69
N ILE A 2 -0.46 -0.16 9.88
CA ILE A 2 -0.71 0.56 8.62
C ILE A 2 -1.51 1.83 8.91
N GLY A 3 -1.09 2.95 8.31
CA GLY A 3 -1.73 4.25 8.48
C GLY A 3 -1.76 5.02 7.16
N LEU A 4 -2.38 6.20 7.20
CA LEU A 4 -2.33 7.12 6.06
C LEU A 4 -0.88 7.50 5.76
N GLY A 5 -0.54 7.60 4.48
CA GLY A 5 0.80 7.90 4.00
C GLY A 5 1.79 6.74 4.09
N THR A 6 1.42 5.58 4.66
CA THR A 6 2.29 4.39 4.65
C THR A 6 2.66 4.04 3.21
N HIS A 7 3.96 3.88 2.95
CA HIS A 7 4.47 3.46 1.65
C HIS A 7 4.34 1.93 1.53
N VAL A 8 3.78 1.48 0.42
CA VAL A 8 3.56 0.08 0.09
C VAL A 8 4.06 -0.14 -1.33
N VAL A 9 4.91 -1.13 -1.54
CA VAL A 9 5.21 -1.59 -2.90
C VAL A 9 4.25 -2.73 -3.25
N ILE A 10 3.54 -2.58 -4.36
CA ILE A 10 2.63 -3.61 -4.88
C ILE A 10 3.17 -4.16 -6.21
N ASP A 11 2.97 -5.45 -6.46
CA ASP A 11 3.19 -6.05 -7.77
C ASP A 11 1.91 -5.89 -8.60
N VAL A 12 2.03 -5.29 -9.80
CA VAL A 12 0.89 -5.04 -10.69
C VAL A 12 0.87 -6.01 -11.88
N GLY A 13 1.66 -7.08 -11.82
CA GLY A 13 1.81 -8.09 -12.87
C GLY A 13 3.05 -7.87 -13.74
N ALA A 14 3.45 -8.92 -14.47
CA ALA A 14 4.61 -8.92 -15.39
C ALA A 14 5.94 -8.50 -14.72
N GLY A 15 6.09 -8.75 -13.42
CA GLY A 15 7.26 -8.35 -12.65
C GLY A 15 7.36 -6.84 -12.39
N ARG A 16 6.32 -6.07 -12.72
CA ARG A 16 6.30 -4.63 -12.50
C ARG A 16 5.86 -4.33 -11.07
N ARG A 17 6.73 -3.63 -10.34
CA ARG A 17 6.46 -3.14 -8.99
C ARG A 17 6.16 -1.65 -9.04
N VAL A 18 5.18 -1.21 -8.27
CA VAL A 18 4.77 0.18 -8.16
C VAL A 18 4.74 0.58 -6.68
N GLY A 19 5.40 1.68 -6.36
CA GLY A 19 5.31 2.30 -5.04
C GLY A 19 4.00 3.07 -4.91
N CYS A 20 3.28 2.86 -3.81
CA CYS A 20 2.02 3.50 -3.52
C CYS A 20 2.01 4.06 -2.10
N ARG A 21 1.21 5.09 -1.84
CA ARG A 21 0.90 5.59 -0.50
C ARG A 21 -0.54 5.25 -0.13
N VAL A 22 -0.78 4.89 1.12
CA VAL A 22 -2.13 4.74 1.64
C VAL A 22 -2.81 6.11 1.69
N ALA A 23 -3.79 6.33 0.83
CA ALA A 23 -4.56 7.57 0.75
C ALA A 23 -5.79 7.55 1.66
N ALA A 24 -6.41 6.38 1.84
CA ALA A 24 -7.54 6.20 2.75
C ALA A 24 -7.58 4.77 3.30
N ILE A 25 -8.10 4.62 4.52
CA ILE A 25 -8.46 3.34 5.13
C ILE A 25 -9.95 3.43 5.44
N ARG A 26 -10.74 2.47 4.95
CA ARG A 26 -12.19 2.42 5.16
C ARG A 26 -12.60 1.09 5.76
N HIS A 27 -13.56 1.15 6.68
CA HIS A 27 -14.08 0.00 7.40
C HIS A 27 -15.61 -0.03 7.25
N ALA A 28 -16.15 -0.85 6.32
CA ALA A 28 -17.54 -1.37 6.29
C ALA A 28 -17.94 -1.90 4.89
N PRO A 29 -18.65 -3.04 4.78
CA PRO A 29 -18.68 -4.17 5.72
C PRO A 29 -17.35 -4.95 5.74
N PHE A 30 -16.44 -4.66 4.80
CA PHE A 30 -15.07 -5.17 4.75
C PHE A 30 -14.08 -4.00 4.85
N SER A 31 -12.89 -4.27 5.41
CA SER A 31 -11.82 -3.27 5.48
C SER A 31 -11.04 -3.23 4.17
N TYR A 32 -10.91 -2.05 3.58
CA TYR A 32 -10.14 -1.82 2.37
C TYR A 32 -9.33 -0.52 2.47
N VAL A 33 -8.33 -0.42 1.60
CA VAL A 33 -7.44 0.72 1.49
C VAL A 33 -7.44 1.26 0.07
N GLU A 34 -7.43 2.59 -0.02
CA GLU A 34 -7.15 3.30 -1.26
C GLU A 34 -5.65 3.60 -1.30
N LEU A 35 -5.01 3.22 -2.39
CA LEU A 35 -3.59 3.37 -2.66
C LEU A 35 -3.42 4.39 -3.79
N GLU A 36 -2.63 5.42 -3.53
CA GLU A 36 -2.22 6.41 -4.51
C GLU A 36 -0.83 6.06 -5.05
N PRO A 37 -0.69 5.74 -6.35
CA PRO A 37 0.61 5.47 -6.96
C PRO A 37 1.52 6.70 -6.93
N LEU A 38 2.78 6.48 -6.56
CA LEU A 38 3.80 7.54 -6.53
C LEU A 38 4.20 8.05 -7.92
N ASP A 39 3.92 7.26 -8.96
CA ASP A 39 4.18 7.61 -10.36
C ASP A 39 3.04 8.44 -10.99
N GLY A 40 2.05 8.86 -10.18
CA GLY A 40 0.88 9.62 -10.66
C GLY A 40 -0.15 8.76 -11.39
N GLY A 41 -0.03 7.43 -11.31
CA GLY A 41 -1.01 6.50 -11.88
C GLY A 41 -2.38 6.52 -11.20
N ALA A 42 -3.32 5.75 -11.75
CA ALA A 42 -4.67 5.64 -11.20
C ALA A 42 -4.68 5.05 -9.78
N ARG A 43 -5.50 5.64 -8.90
CA ARG A 43 -5.73 5.10 -7.55
C ARG A 43 -6.24 3.67 -7.60
N ARG A 44 -5.81 2.87 -6.64
CA ARG A 44 -6.15 1.45 -6.53
C ARG A 44 -6.83 1.16 -5.21
N THR A 45 -7.78 0.25 -5.22
CA THR A 45 -8.42 -0.23 -4.00
C THR A 45 -8.01 -1.67 -3.75
N MET A 46 -7.59 -1.97 -2.52
CA MET A 46 -7.21 -3.33 -2.11
C MET A 46 -7.78 -3.68 -0.74
N PRO A 47 -8.04 -4.97 -0.46
CA PRO A 47 -8.42 -5.40 0.88
C PRO A 47 -7.29 -5.09 1.88
N LEU A 48 -7.64 -4.58 3.06
CA LEU A 48 -6.68 -4.19 4.10
C LEU A 48 -5.71 -5.33 4.43
N ARG A 49 -6.25 -6.55 4.61
CA ARG A 49 -5.47 -7.77 4.90
C ARG A 49 -4.38 -8.09 3.87
N VAL A 50 -4.60 -7.74 2.60
CA VAL A 50 -3.61 -7.98 1.54
C VAL A 50 -2.45 -7.01 1.71
N VAL A 51 -2.76 -5.75 2.01
CA VAL A 51 -1.73 -4.72 2.20
C VAL A 51 -0.94 -4.97 3.48
N GLU A 52 -1.57 -5.43 4.55
CA GLU A 52 -0.89 -5.87 5.76
C GLU A 52 0.09 -7.02 5.49
N ALA A 53 -0.34 -8.04 4.73
CA ALA A 53 0.53 -9.15 4.34
C ALA A 53 1.72 -8.69 3.47
N LEU A 54 1.49 -7.76 2.54
CA LEU A 54 2.55 -7.18 1.70
C LEU A 54 3.58 -6.42 2.53
N LEU A 55 3.15 -5.65 3.53
CA LEU A 55 4.04 -4.92 4.43
C LEU A 55 4.86 -5.88 5.30
N LEU A 56 4.25 -6.96 5.79
CA LEU A 56 4.97 -8.00 6.54
C LEU A 56 6.03 -8.69 5.67
N ALA A 57 5.70 -9.00 4.42
CA ALA A 57 6.63 -9.62 3.47
C ALA A 57 7.79 -8.68 3.03
N GLN A 58 7.58 -7.36 3.10
CA GLN A 58 8.60 -6.36 2.77
C GLN A 58 9.64 -6.16 3.89
N GLY A 59 9.42 -6.74 5.09
CA GLY A 59 10.26 -6.53 6.26
C GLY A 59 10.14 -5.10 6.82
N PRO A 60 10.79 -4.81 7.97
CA PRO A 60 10.82 -3.45 8.50
C PRO A 60 11.52 -2.55 7.49
N SER A 61 10.75 -1.73 6.77
CA SER A 61 11.30 -0.61 6.02
C SER A 61 11.92 0.33 7.04
N THR A 62 13.25 0.28 7.20
CA THR A 62 13.99 1.29 7.93
C THR A 62 13.58 2.65 7.39
N PRO A 63 13.09 3.59 8.24
CA PRO A 63 12.86 4.93 7.76
C PRO A 63 14.22 5.46 7.30
N ARG A 64 14.37 5.73 5.99
CA ARG A 64 15.45 6.60 5.54
C ARG A 64 15.14 7.98 6.11
N SER A 65 15.71 8.27 7.28
CA SER A 65 15.92 9.64 7.72
C SER A 65 16.69 10.34 6.60
N ALA A 66 16.08 11.38 6.05
CA ALA A 66 16.77 12.37 5.24
C ALA A 66 17.73 13.19 6.11
#